data_AF-A0A543PGE3-F1
#
_entry.id   AF-A0A543PGE3-F1
#
_cell.length_a   1.000
_cell.length_b   1.000
_cell.length_c   1.000
_cell.angle_alpha   90.00
_cell.angle_beta   90.00
_cell.angle_gamma   90.00
#
_symmetry.space_group_name_H-M   'P 1'
#
loop_
_entity.id
_entity.type
_entity.pdbx_description
1 polymer ?
#
loop_
_entity_poly.entity_id
_entity_poly.type
_entity_poly.pdbx_seq_one_letter_code
_entity_poly.pdbx_strand_id
1 'polypeptide(L)'
;MQLYAQDPVQRTRQLAADVGMLAWLVVWALVARAVHGAVLVLAEPGLAVEELGTSVAGTMSSAAGVAEDVPVVGDELAVPFDALSDAGGSVTGAGQASQDAVGTLATILAVVLVVLPVGWLLLRWLPWRLRYVREAGAARRLLAGTPGLEILAARALATAPLARLAALPEGTGAAWRAGDPAAVRALAALELRRLGLPPCDADRSGATAVQRAGEPPSRR
;
A
#
# COMPACT_ATOMS: atom_id res chain seq x y z
N MET A 1 -16.40 -8.64 -14.04
CA MET A 1 -15.10 -9.05 -13.47
C MET A 1 -15.30 -9.29 -11.98
N GLN A 2 -15.13 -10.52 -11.48
CA GLN A 2 -15.29 -10.81 -10.05
C GLN A 2 -13.97 -10.51 -9.33
N LEU A 3 -14.01 -9.49 -8.47
CA LEU A 3 -12.88 -8.93 -7.73
C LEU A 3 -12.51 -9.73 -6.46
N TYR A 4 -13.23 -10.80 -6.12
CA TYR A 4 -13.06 -11.57 -4.88
C TYR A 4 -13.13 -13.09 -5.10
N ALA A 5 -12.30 -13.81 -4.33
CA ALA A 5 -12.32 -15.28 -4.25
C ALA A 5 -13.58 -15.78 -3.53
N GLN A 6 -14.15 -16.90 -4.00
CA GLN A 6 -15.36 -17.50 -3.43
C GLN A 6 -15.06 -18.35 -2.18
N ASP A 7 -13.79 -18.57 -1.87
CA ASP A 7 -13.31 -19.31 -0.70
C ASP A 7 -13.19 -18.38 0.53
N PRO A 8 -13.97 -18.60 1.61
CA PRO A 8 -14.04 -17.69 2.76
C PRO A 8 -12.70 -17.48 3.47
N VAL A 9 -11.81 -18.47 3.46
CA VAL A 9 -10.47 -18.39 4.08
C VAL A 9 -9.55 -17.45 3.29
N GLN A 10 -9.73 -17.37 1.97
CA GLN A 10 -8.92 -16.49 1.11
C GLN A 10 -9.46 -15.06 1.14
N ARG A 11 -10.78 -14.90 1.25
CA ARG A 11 -11.43 -13.60 1.43
C ARG A 11 -11.02 -12.93 2.75
N THR A 12 -10.97 -13.67 3.86
CA THR A 12 -10.51 -13.11 5.16
C THR A 12 -9.04 -12.73 5.14
N ARG A 13 -8.17 -13.52 4.49
CA ARG A 13 -6.75 -13.15 4.30
C ARG A 13 -6.57 -11.90 3.43
N GLN A 14 -7.39 -11.72 2.40
CA GLN A 14 -7.37 -10.52 1.57
C GLN A 14 -7.82 -9.29 2.37
N LEU A 15 -8.93 -9.40 3.10
CA LEU A 15 -9.43 -8.33 3.96
C LEU A 15 -8.41 -7.97 5.05
N ALA A 16 -7.82 -8.98 5.71
CA ALA A 16 -6.79 -8.77 6.72
C ALA A 16 -5.53 -8.11 6.13
N ALA A 17 -5.15 -8.47 4.91
CA ALA A 17 -4.03 -7.84 4.22
C ALA A 17 -4.33 -6.38 3.84
N ASP A 18 -5.54 -6.08 3.35
CA ASP A 18 -5.96 -4.72 3.00
C ASP A 18 -6.08 -3.85 4.27
N VAL A 19 -6.66 -4.38 5.35
CA VAL A 19 -6.72 -3.70 6.65
C VAL A 19 -5.32 -3.51 7.23
N GLY A 20 -4.46 -4.52 7.14
CA GLY A 20 -3.06 -4.42 7.58
C GLY A 20 -2.28 -3.36 6.80
N MET A 21 -2.49 -3.28 5.48
CA MET A 21 -1.93 -2.25 4.62
C MET A 21 -2.41 -0.85 5.02
N LEU A 22 -3.72 -0.68 5.26
CA LEU A 22 -4.28 0.58 5.71
C LEU A 22 -3.74 0.99 7.08
N ALA A 23 -3.72 0.05 8.04
CA ALA A 23 -3.16 0.29 9.37
C ALA A 23 -1.68 0.68 9.30
N TRP A 24 -0.89 0.00 8.46
CA TRP A 24 0.51 0.32 8.22
C TRP A 24 0.68 1.73 7.67
N LEU A 25 -0.11 2.11 6.66
CA LEU A 25 -0.08 3.45 6.08
C LEU A 25 -0.46 4.51 7.11
N VAL A 26 -1.50 4.27 7.92
CA VAL A 26 -1.90 5.17 9.00
C VAL A 26 -0.78 5.35 10.01
N VAL A 27 -0.16 4.26 10.48
CA VAL A 27 0.96 4.31 11.43
C VAL A 27 2.09 5.18 10.87
N TRP A 28 2.55 4.93 9.64
CA TRP A 28 3.64 5.71 9.07
C TRP A 28 3.27 7.17 8.77
N ALA A 29 2.01 7.44 8.42
CA ALA A 29 1.52 8.81 8.28
C ALA A 29 1.51 9.56 9.63
N LEU A 30 1.18 8.88 10.72
CA LEU A 30 1.25 9.44 12.07
C LEU A 30 2.70 9.70 12.50
N VAL A 31 3.61 8.76 12.26
CA VAL A 31 5.04 8.96 12.57
C VAL A 31 5.61 10.10 11.73
N ALA A 32 5.31 10.17 10.44
CA ALA A 32 5.75 11.27 9.58
C ALA A 32 5.23 12.62 10.06
N ARG A 33 3.95 12.72 10.47
CA ARG A 33 3.40 13.94 11.07
C ARG A 33 4.10 14.33 12.38
N ALA A 34 4.33 13.37 13.26
CA ALA A 34 5.00 13.61 14.54
C ALA A 34 6.43 14.12 14.32
N VAL A 35 7.18 13.49 13.42
CA VAL A 35 8.55 13.89 13.06
C VAL A 35 8.56 15.25 12.38
N HIS A 36 7.66 15.50 11.42
CA HIS A 36 7.56 16.80 10.75
C HIS A 36 7.31 17.93 11.75
N GLY A 37 6.33 17.76 12.64
CA GLY A 37 6.04 18.74 13.69
C GLY A 37 7.23 18.94 14.63
N ALA A 38 7.89 17.86 15.05
CA ALA A 38 9.08 17.95 15.90
C ALA A 38 10.23 18.71 15.22
N VAL A 39 10.41 18.55 13.90
CA VAL A 39 11.43 19.30 13.14
C VAL A 39 11.04 20.77 13.00
N LEU A 40 9.77 21.10 12.77
CA LEU A 40 9.31 22.49 12.66
C LEU A 40 9.50 23.28 13.96
N VAL A 41 9.49 22.63 15.13
CA VAL A 41 9.85 23.29 16.41
C VAL A 41 11.28 23.86 16.35
N LEU A 42 12.19 23.25 15.60
CA LEU A 42 13.54 23.82 15.41
C LEU A 42 13.56 25.09 14.56
N ALA A 43 12.45 25.50 13.94
CA ALA A 43 12.34 26.76 13.22
C ALA A 43 12.03 27.95 14.15
N GLU A 44 11.53 27.71 15.37
CA GLU A 44 11.19 28.78 16.33
C GLU A 44 12.35 29.74 16.64
N PRO A 45 13.60 29.29 16.83
CA PRO A 45 14.73 30.20 17.00
C PRO A 45 14.96 31.11 15.79
N GLY A 46 14.70 30.61 14.58
CA GLY A 46 14.82 31.38 13.34
C GLY A 46 13.78 32.50 13.25
N LEU A 47 12.55 32.26 13.73
CA LEU A 47 11.49 33.26 13.83
C LEU A 47 11.88 34.38 14.81
N ALA A 48 12.39 34.01 15.99
CA ALA A 48 12.83 34.99 16.97
C ALA A 48 13.98 35.87 16.43
N VAL A 49 14.92 35.28 15.69
CA VAL A 49 16.02 36.02 15.05
C VAL A 49 15.50 36.95 13.94
N GLU A 50 14.54 36.50 13.13
CA GLU A 50 13.89 37.30 12.09
C GLU A 50 13.17 38.53 12.67
N GLU A 51 12.37 38.33 13.72
CA GLU A 51 11.64 39.40 14.40
C GLU A 51 12.59 40.41 15.03
N LEU A 52 13.65 39.93 15.70
CA LEU A 52 14.68 40.79 16.28
C LEU A 52 15.40 41.61 15.20
N GLY A 53 15.84 40.99 14.11
CA GLY A 53 16.49 41.69 12.98
C GLY A 53 15.58 42.75 12.38
N THR A 54 14.30 42.44 12.20
CA THR A 54 13.31 43.34 11.61
C THR A 54 13.03 44.54 12.52
N SER A 55 12.88 44.30 13.83
CA SER A 55 12.70 45.36 14.82
C SER A 55 13.90 46.29 14.90
N VAL A 56 15.12 45.73 14.89
CA VAL A 56 16.36 46.52 14.94
C VAL A 56 16.52 47.32 13.65
N ALA A 57 16.36 46.70 12.49
CA ALA A 57 16.44 47.37 11.21
C ALA A 57 15.45 48.55 11.11
N GLY A 58 14.18 48.33 11.48
CA GLY A 58 13.17 49.38 11.47
C GLY A 58 13.46 50.53 12.44
N THR A 59 13.97 50.23 13.64
CA THR A 59 14.34 51.26 14.64
C THR A 59 15.53 52.09 14.16
N MET A 60 16.55 51.44 13.58
CA MET A 60 17.75 52.12 13.09
C MET A 60 17.45 52.94 11.84
N SER A 61 16.66 52.42 10.89
CA SER A 61 16.19 53.18 9.72
C SER A 61 15.38 54.41 10.13
N SER A 62 14.53 54.30 11.15
CA SER A 62 13.80 55.46 11.68
C SER A 62 14.74 56.49 12.31
N ALA A 63 15.77 56.04 13.04
CA ALA A 63 16.78 56.91 13.65
C ALA A 63 17.66 57.60 12.58
N ALA A 64 18.00 56.90 11.49
CA ALA A 64 18.72 57.45 10.34
C ALA A 64 17.93 58.60 9.72
N GLY A 65 16.63 58.41 9.46
CA GLY A 65 15.77 59.48 8.90
C GLY A 65 15.68 60.71 9.80
N VAL A 66 15.65 60.54 11.13
CA VAL A 66 15.69 61.67 12.07
C VAL A 66 17.06 62.36 12.08
N ALA A 67 18.15 61.60 11.92
CA ALA A 67 19.50 62.15 11.86
C ALA A 67 19.75 62.94 10.58
N GLU A 68 19.20 62.48 9.46
CA GLU A 68 19.29 63.12 8.14
C GLU A 68 18.67 64.54 8.13
N ASP A 69 17.65 64.78 8.95
CA ASP A 69 16.98 66.10 9.08
C ASP A 69 17.85 67.18 9.76
N VAL A 70 19.05 66.86 10.26
CA VAL A 70 19.95 67.82 10.91
C VAL A 70 20.69 68.68 9.86
N PRO A 71 20.57 70.03 9.89
CA PRO A 71 21.26 70.88 8.91
C PRO A 71 22.79 70.74 8.99
N VAL A 72 23.45 70.80 7.83
CA VAL A 72 24.92 70.78 7.65
C VAL A 72 25.60 69.43 7.92
N VAL A 73 25.09 68.59 8.82
CA VAL A 73 25.76 67.33 9.24
C VAL A 73 24.85 66.10 9.22
N GLY A 74 23.60 66.20 8.75
CA GLY A 74 22.61 65.12 8.83
C GLY A 74 23.04 63.83 8.12
N ASP A 75 23.59 63.96 6.92
CA ASP A 75 24.09 62.81 6.13
C ASP A 75 25.16 62.02 6.92
N GLU A 76 26.17 62.70 7.48
CA GLU A 76 27.20 62.04 8.29
C GLU A 76 26.66 61.39 9.57
N LEU A 77 25.60 61.95 10.16
CA LEU A 77 24.97 61.41 11.36
C LEU A 77 24.07 60.19 11.05
N ALA A 78 23.52 60.08 9.84
CA ALA A 78 22.68 58.97 9.40
C ALA A 78 23.48 57.69 9.08
N VAL A 79 24.70 57.82 8.52
CA VAL A 79 25.57 56.69 8.11
C VAL A 79 25.65 55.53 9.12
N PRO A 80 25.95 55.74 10.42
CA PRO A 80 26.06 54.63 11.36
C PRO A 80 24.71 53.92 11.61
N PHE A 81 23.59 54.64 11.53
CA PHE A 81 22.26 54.05 11.68
C PHE A 81 21.85 53.26 10.45
N ASP A 82 22.15 53.74 9.24
CA ASP A 82 21.93 52.99 8.01
C ASP A 82 22.74 51.69 7.99
N ALA A 83 24.01 51.74 8.38
CA ALA A 83 24.84 50.54 8.48
C ALA A 83 24.28 49.49 9.47
N LEU A 84 23.70 49.94 10.59
CA LEU A 84 23.02 49.07 11.55
C LEU A 84 21.68 48.54 11.01
N SER A 85 20.96 49.36 10.23
CA SER A 85 19.73 48.95 9.54
C SER A 85 20.03 47.81 8.55
N ASP A 86 21.05 47.98 7.72
CA ASP A 86 21.50 46.96 6.76
C ASP A 86 21.95 45.68 7.47
N ALA A 87 22.72 45.82 8.55
CA ALA A 87 23.10 44.68 9.38
C ALA A 87 21.87 43.96 9.97
N GLY A 88 20.88 44.70 10.47
CA GLY A 88 19.61 44.14 10.93
C GLY A 88 18.86 43.38 9.84
N GLY A 89 18.81 43.94 8.63
CA GLY A 89 18.22 43.29 7.45
C GLY A 89 18.92 41.97 7.08
N SER A 90 20.26 41.93 7.19
CA SER A 90 21.02 40.69 6.96
C SER A 90 20.69 39.59 7.98
N VAL A 91 20.46 39.97 9.24
CA VAL A 91 20.04 39.05 10.32
C VAL A 91 18.63 38.54 10.08
N THR A 92 17.70 39.42 9.66
CA THR A 92 16.35 39.02 9.23
C THR A 92 16.41 37.96 8.14
N GLY A 93 17.19 38.20 7.08
CA GLY A 93 17.35 37.26 5.97
C GLY A 93 17.96 35.92 6.39
N ALA A 94 18.91 35.92 7.34
CA ALA A 94 19.47 34.69 7.89
C ALA A 94 18.45 33.88 8.71
N GLY A 95 17.59 34.56 9.47
CA GLY A 95 16.47 33.95 10.20
C GLY A 95 15.50 33.25 9.25
N GLN A 96 15.07 33.94 8.19
CA GLN A 96 14.19 33.39 7.15
C GLN A 96 14.81 32.18 6.44
N ALA A 97 16.05 32.30 5.98
CA ALA A 97 16.75 31.20 5.29
C ALA A 97 16.87 29.94 6.17
N SER A 98 17.08 30.13 7.48
CA SER A 98 17.14 29.02 8.44
C SER A 98 15.78 28.34 8.60
N GLN A 99 14.69 29.11 8.70
CA GLN A 99 13.33 28.56 8.77
C GLN A 99 12.97 27.78 7.50
N ASP A 100 13.28 28.33 6.32
CA ASP A 100 13.03 27.66 5.04
C ASP A 100 13.80 26.34 4.91
N ALA A 101 15.06 26.32 5.36
CA ALA A 101 15.87 25.11 5.37
C ALA A 101 15.29 24.04 6.30
N VAL A 102 14.86 24.42 7.51
CA VAL A 102 14.21 23.52 8.48
C VAL A 102 12.88 23.00 7.93
N GLY A 103 12.05 23.87 7.33
CA GLY A 103 10.78 23.49 6.70
C GLY A 103 10.97 22.52 5.53
N THR A 104 11.98 22.76 4.70
CA THR A 104 12.37 21.87 3.60
C THR A 104 12.82 20.51 4.12
N LEU A 105 13.70 20.49 5.14
CA LEU A 105 14.18 19.26 5.76
C LEU A 105 13.03 18.47 6.39
N ALA A 106 12.14 19.13 7.15
CA ALA A 106 10.97 18.53 7.76
C ALA A 106 10.08 17.85 6.70
N THR A 107 9.92 18.49 5.55
CA THR A 107 9.10 17.98 4.44
C THR A 107 9.75 16.76 3.79
N ILE A 108 11.04 16.84 3.44
CA ILE A 108 11.79 15.73 2.83
C ILE A 108 11.76 14.51 3.76
N LEU A 109 12.04 14.72 5.04
CA LEU A 109 12.07 13.65 6.03
C LEU A 109 10.70 12.98 6.15
N ALA A 110 9.62 13.76 6.25
CA ALA A 110 8.25 13.23 6.29
C ALA A 110 7.91 12.38 5.06
N VAL A 111 8.26 12.86 3.86
CA VAL A 111 8.04 12.12 2.61
C VAL A 111 8.80 10.81 2.60
N VAL A 112 10.10 10.84 2.90
CA VAL A 112 10.95 9.62 2.95
C VAL A 112 10.39 8.61 3.95
N LEU A 113 9.95 9.09 5.11
CA LEU A 113 9.42 8.25 6.17
C LEU A 113 8.11 7.54 5.81
N VAL A 114 7.33 8.08 4.87
CA VAL A 114 6.14 7.41 4.31
C VAL A 114 6.52 6.53 3.13
N VAL A 115 7.29 7.07 2.18
CA VAL A 115 7.56 6.42 0.88
C VAL A 115 8.38 5.14 1.05
N LEU A 116 9.41 5.12 1.89
CA LEU A 116 10.24 3.93 2.08
C LEU A 116 9.44 2.72 2.61
N PRO A 117 8.74 2.81 3.75
CA PRO A 117 8.03 1.66 4.30
C PRO A 117 6.79 1.28 3.48
N VAL A 118 6.07 2.25 2.91
CA VAL A 118 4.91 1.96 2.04
C VAL A 118 5.37 1.35 0.71
N GLY A 119 6.40 1.92 0.11
CA GLY A 119 7.00 1.43 -1.12
C GLY A 119 7.56 0.01 -0.97
N TRP A 120 8.28 -0.26 0.13
CA TRP A 120 8.77 -1.60 0.45
C TRP A 120 7.63 -2.61 0.62
N LEU A 121 6.59 -2.25 1.36
CA LEU A 121 5.42 -3.11 1.56
C LEU A 121 4.72 -3.40 0.21
N LEU A 122 4.51 -2.37 -0.62
CA LEU A 122 3.95 -2.50 -1.96
C LEU A 122 4.81 -3.42 -2.83
N LEU A 123 6.12 -3.22 -2.85
CA LEU A 123 7.04 -4.01 -3.67
C LEU A 123 7.02 -5.49 -3.27
N ARG A 124 6.84 -5.78 -1.98
CA ARG A 124 6.74 -7.15 -1.47
C ARG A 124 5.36 -7.78 -1.69
N TRP A 125 4.29 -7.00 -1.56
CA TRP A 125 2.89 -7.46 -1.58
C TRP A 125 2.31 -7.56 -2.99
N LEU A 126 2.58 -6.58 -3.83
CA LEU A 126 2.06 -6.48 -5.20
C LEU A 126 2.38 -7.70 -6.07
N PRO A 127 3.62 -8.25 -6.12
CA PRO A 127 3.91 -9.44 -6.93
C PRO A 127 3.19 -10.68 -6.42
N TRP A 128 3.04 -10.83 -5.09
CA TRP A 128 2.31 -11.96 -4.51
C TRP A 128 0.82 -11.90 -4.90
N ARG A 129 0.20 -10.71 -4.84
CA ARG A 129 -1.20 -10.52 -5.24
C ARG A 129 -1.42 -10.65 -6.73
N LEU A 130 -0.53 -10.10 -7.56
CA LEU A 130 -0.59 -10.21 -9.02
C LEU A 130 -0.50 -11.66 -9.48
N ARG A 131 0.38 -12.46 -8.87
CA ARG A 131 0.48 -13.89 -9.16
C ARG A 131 -0.82 -14.62 -8.85
N TYR A 132 -1.40 -14.36 -7.69
CA TYR A 132 -2.69 -14.95 -7.30
C TYR A 132 -3.81 -14.60 -8.30
N VAL A 133 -3.96 -13.32 -8.66
CA VAL A 133 -4.99 -12.86 -9.61
C VAL A 133 -4.78 -13.47 -11.00
N ARG A 134 -3.53 -13.57 -11.47
CA ARG A 134 -3.21 -14.18 -12.76
C ARG A 134 -3.50 -15.67 -12.78
N GLU A 135 -3.12 -16.39 -11.73
CA GLU A 135 -3.33 -17.84 -11.61
C GLU A 135 -4.84 -18.16 -11.49
N ALA A 136 -5.59 -17.43 -10.66
CA ALA A 136 -7.03 -17.59 -10.54
C ALA A 136 -7.78 -17.22 -11.84
N GLY A 137 -7.34 -16.18 -12.54
CA GLY A 137 -7.90 -15.77 -13.83
C GLY A 137 -7.64 -16.79 -14.94
N ALA A 138 -6.46 -17.40 -14.97
CA ALA A 138 -6.12 -18.46 -15.93
C ALA A 138 -6.95 -19.74 -15.69
N ALA A 139 -7.13 -20.15 -14.44
CA ALA A 139 -7.94 -21.30 -14.09
C ALA A 139 -9.43 -21.13 -14.45
N ARG A 140 -9.98 -19.91 -14.26
CA ARG A 140 -11.36 -19.61 -14.68
C ARG A 140 -11.55 -19.66 -16.20
N ARG A 141 -10.55 -19.24 -16.99
CA ARG A 141 -10.60 -19.38 -18.46
C ARG A 141 -10.52 -20.84 -18.89
N LEU A 142 -9.74 -21.65 -18.18
CA LEU A 142 -9.64 -23.09 -18.42
C LEU A 142 -10.96 -23.83 -18.15
N LEU A 143 -11.69 -23.42 -17.11
CA LEU A 143 -13.02 -23.99 -16.79
C LEU A 143 -14.10 -23.65 -17.81
N ALA A 144 -13.90 -22.62 -18.63
CA ALA A 144 -14.83 -22.25 -19.69
C ALA A 144 -14.64 -23.07 -20.99
N GLY A 145 -13.61 -23.93 -21.07
CA GLY A 145 -13.33 -24.80 -22.22
C GLY A 145 -13.20 -26.27 -21.84
N THR A 146 -13.76 -27.17 -22.64
CA THR A 146 -13.51 -28.62 -22.56
C THR A 146 -12.19 -28.95 -23.28
N PRO A 147 -11.25 -29.77 -22.75
CA PRO A 147 -11.23 -30.57 -21.51
C PRO A 147 -10.32 -29.96 -20.41
N GLY A 148 -10.80 -28.94 -19.68
CA GLY A 148 -10.00 -28.27 -18.64
C GLY A 148 -9.69 -29.10 -17.38
N LEU A 149 -10.49 -30.12 -17.07
CA LEU A 149 -10.33 -30.94 -15.85
C LEU A 149 -9.06 -31.80 -15.85
N GLU A 150 -8.69 -32.36 -16.99
CA GLU A 150 -7.48 -33.19 -17.12
C GLU A 150 -6.20 -32.36 -16.94
N ILE A 151 -6.19 -31.14 -17.46
CA ILE A 151 -5.07 -30.20 -17.28
C ILE A 151 -4.96 -29.76 -15.81
N LEU A 152 -6.09 -29.52 -15.14
CA LEU A 152 -6.11 -29.23 -13.70
C LEU A 152 -5.62 -30.41 -12.88
N ALA A 153 -6.01 -31.64 -13.22
CA ALA A 153 -5.55 -32.86 -12.57
C ALA A 153 -4.04 -33.07 -12.76
N ALA A 154 -3.52 -32.88 -13.99
CA ALA A 154 -2.09 -32.99 -14.29
C ALA A 154 -1.27 -31.94 -13.52
N ARG A 155 -1.76 -30.69 -13.45
CA ARG A 155 -1.13 -29.61 -12.68
C ARG A 155 -1.16 -29.87 -11.18
N ALA A 156 -2.25 -30.45 -10.66
CA ALA A 156 -2.33 -30.90 -9.28
C ALA A 156 -1.23 -31.92 -8.99
N LEU A 157 -1.07 -32.92 -9.86
CA LEU A 157 -0.03 -33.94 -9.72
C LEU A 157 1.39 -33.34 -9.71
N ALA A 158 1.64 -32.34 -10.56
CA ALA A 158 2.95 -31.71 -10.71
C ALA A 158 3.32 -30.71 -9.60
N THR A 159 2.33 -30.10 -8.94
CA THR A 159 2.58 -28.94 -8.05
C THR A 159 1.94 -29.05 -6.66
N ALA A 160 1.13 -30.08 -6.40
CA ALA A 160 0.54 -30.28 -5.09
C ALA A 160 1.59 -30.70 -4.05
N PRO A 161 1.49 -30.22 -2.80
CA PRO A 161 2.34 -30.68 -1.71
C PRO A 161 2.15 -32.18 -1.45
N LEU A 162 3.24 -32.91 -1.18
CA LEU A 162 3.24 -34.36 -0.93
C LEU A 162 2.24 -34.78 0.15
N ALA A 163 2.10 -33.99 1.22
CA ALA A 163 1.13 -34.25 2.28
C ALA A 163 -0.33 -34.29 1.80
N ARG A 164 -0.69 -33.50 0.78
CA ARG A 164 -2.05 -33.51 0.21
C ARG A 164 -2.26 -34.64 -0.79
N LEU A 165 -1.21 -35.04 -1.49
CA LEU A 165 -1.25 -36.20 -2.39
C LEU A 165 -1.36 -37.50 -1.58
N ALA A 166 -0.67 -37.59 -0.44
CA ALA A 166 -0.75 -38.72 0.49
C ALA A 166 -2.12 -38.87 1.16
N ALA A 167 -2.92 -37.80 1.21
CA ALA A 167 -4.28 -37.84 1.75
C ALA A 167 -5.32 -38.38 0.74
N LEU A 168 -4.93 -38.62 -0.52
CA LEU A 168 -5.80 -39.22 -1.52
C LEU A 168 -5.83 -40.74 -1.36
N PRO A 169 -6.91 -41.42 -1.80
CA PRO A 169 -7.00 -42.88 -1.76
C PRO A 169 -5.80 -43.54 -2.45
N GLU A 170 -5.31 -44.64 -1.87
CA GLU A 170 -4.23 -45.42 -2.47
C GLU A 170 -4.59 -45.84 -3.90
N GLY A 171 -3.60 -45.83 -4.80
CA GLY A 171 -3.81 -46.14 -6.22
C GLY A 171 -4.35 -44.98 -7.07
N THR A 172 -4.64 -43.81 -6.51
CA THR A 172 -5.10 -42.63 -7.29
C THR A 172 -4.17 -42.29 -8.47
N GLY A 173 -2.85 -42.46 -8.32
CA GLY A 173 -1.90 -42.23 -9.41
C GLY A 173 -1.98 -43.25 -10.55
N ALA A 174 -2.31 -44.51 -10.25
CA ALA A 174 -2.53 -45.54 -11.26
C ALA A 174 -3.89 -45.35 -11.94
N ALA A 175 -4.93 -45.01 -11.18
CA ALA A 175 -6.26 -44.70 -11.69
C ALA A 175 -6.24 -43.48 -12.63
N TRP A 176 -5.48 -42.43 -12.29
CA TRP A 176 -5.30 -41.28 -13.17
C TRP A 176 -4.62 -41.66 -14.49
N ARG A 177 -3.56 -42.50 -14.45
CA ARG A 177 -2.92 -43.01 -15.67
C ARG A 177 -3.84 -43.87 -16.54
N ALA A 178 -4.79 -44.56 -15.92
CA ALA A 178 -5.81 -45.34 -16.62
C ALA A 178 -6.97 -44.48 -17.17
N GLY A 179 -6.94 -43.16 -16.96
CA GLY A 179 -7.99 -42.24 -17.41
C GLY A 179 -9.26 -42.29 -16.57
N ASP A 180 -9.20 -42.81 -15.33
CA ASP A 180 -10.37 -42.90 -14.45
C ASP A 180 -10.96 -41.49 -14.18
N PRO A 181 -12.22 -41.23 -14.58
CA PRO A 181 -12.88 -39.95 -14.35
C PRO A 181 -13.00 -39.57 -12.87
N ALA A 182 -13.01 -40.55 -11.94
CA ALA A 182 -13.04 -40.28 -10.51
C ALA A 182 -11.68 -39.74 -10.01
N ALA A 183 -10.57 -40.36 -10.42
CA ALA A 183 -9.21 -39.92 -10.09
C ALA A 183 -8.90 -38.53 -10.68
N VAL A 184 -9.29 -38.28 -11.94
CA VAL A 184 -9.16 -36.97 -12.59
C VAL A 184 -9.92 -35.89 -11.82
N ARG A 185 -11.18 -36.16 -11.42
CA ARG A 185 -11.98 -35.22 -10.62
C ARG A 185 -11.39 -34.96 -9.25
N ALA A 186 -10.90 -35.99 -8.55
CA ALA A 186 -10.29 -35.84 -7.23
C ALA A 186 -9.03 -34.95 -7.25
N LEU A 187 -8.17 -35.17 -8.25
CA LEU A 187 -6.96 -34.35 -8.45
C LEU A 187 -7.31 -32.93 -8.88
N ALA A 188 -8.25 -32.76 -9.82
CA ALA A 188 -8.70 -31.44 -10.23
C ALA A 188 -9.35 -30.66 -9.08
N ALA A 189 -10.12 -31.32 -8.20
CA ALA A 189 -10.68 -30.70 -7.00
C ALA A 189 -9.60 -30.20 -6.03
N LEU A 190 -8.44 -30.87 -5.98
CA LEU A 190 -7.30 -30.46 -5.16
C LEU A 190 -6.68 -29.14 -5.69
N GLU A 191 -6.54 -29.00 -7.00
CA GLU A 191 -6.08 -27.74 -7.63
C GLU A 191 -7.15 -26.64 -7.55
N LEU A 192 -8.44 -26.96 -7.72
CA LEU A 192 -9.53 -25.99 -7.55
C LEU A 192 -9.59 -25.42 -6.13
N ARG A 193 -9.46 -26.27 -5.10
CA ARG A 193 -9.34 -25.82 -3.70
C ARG A 193 -8.12 -24.96 -3.46
N ARG A 194 -6.97 -25.29 -4.06
CA ARG A 194 -5.77 -24.46 -3.97
C ARG A 194 -5.99 -23.07 -4.58
N LEU A 195 -6.80 -22.98 -5.62
CA LEU A 195 -7.14 -21.73 -6.31
C LEU A 195 -8.37 -21.01 -5.71
N GLY A 196 -9.01 -21.59 -4.69
CA GLY A 196 -10.20 -21.01 -4.05
C GLY A 196 -11.46 -21.04 -4.90
N LEU A 197 -11.56 -22.00 -5.81
CA LEU A 197 -12.71 -22.23 -6.67
C LEU A 197 -13.56 -23.39 -6.12
N PRO A 198 -14.89 -23.33 -6.23
CA PRO A 198 -15.77 -24.39 -5.76
C PRO A 198 -15.47 -25.71 -6.51
N PRO A 199 -15.55 -26.86 -5.84
CA PRO A 199 -15.45 -28.15 -6.51
C PRO A 199 -16.57 -28.28 -7.56
N CYS A 200 -16.25 -28.93 -8.69
CA CYS A 200 -17.25 -29.18 -9.72
C CYS A 200 -18.17 -30.32 -9.23
N ASP A 201 -19.27 -29.96 -8.57
CA ASP A 201 -20.28 -30.89 -8.06
C ASP A 201 -21.12 -31.46 -9.23
N ALA A 202 -20.62 -32.50 -9.91
CA ALA A 202 -21.46 -33.33 -10.77
C ALA A 202 -22.35 -34.31 -9.96
N ASP A 203 -22.11 -34.45 -8.65
CA ASP A 203 -22.79 -35.41 -7.79
C ASP A 203 -24.26 -35.04 -7.49
N ARG A 204 -24.64 -33.77 -7.66
CA ARG A 204 -26.07 -33.35 -7.54
C ARG A 204 -26.91 -33.75 -8.74
N SER A 205 -26.34 -33.86 -9.93
CA SER A 205 -27.12 -34.27 -11.12
C SER A 205 -27.47 -35.75 -11.08
N GLY A 206 -26.62 -36.60 -10.50
CA GLY A 206 -26.92 -38.02 -10.31
C GLY A 206 -28.04 -38.28 -9.30
N ALA A 207 -27.99 -37.61 -8.14
CA ALA A 207 -29.01 -37.76 -7.09
C ALA A 207 -30.40 -37.26 -7.55
N THR A 208 -30.46 -36.15 -8.29
CA THR A 208 -31.73 -35.60 -8.80
C THR A 208 -32.33 -36.44 -9.94
N ALA A 209 -31.49 -37.08 -10.77
CA ALA A 209 -31.93 -37.97 -11.84
C ALA A 209 -32.45 -39.32 -11.31
N VAL A 210 -31.79 -39.88 -10.29
CA VAL A 210 -32.26 -41.11 -9.60
C VAL A 210 -33.58 -40.86 -8.86
N GLN A 211 -33.76 -39.68 -8.26
CA GLN A 211 -35.00 -39.35 -7.56
C GLN A 211 -36.20 -39.09 -8.48
N ARG A 212 -35.97 -38.60 -9.72
CA ARG A 212 -37.02 -38.50 -10.75
C ARG A 212 -37.37 -39.83 -11.44
N ALA A 213 -36.47 -40.80 -11.42
CA ALA A 213 -36.71 -42.12 -12.02
C ALA A 213 -37.47 -43.08 -11.09
N GLY A 214 -37.59 -42.76 -9.80
CA GLY A 214 -38.24 -43.59 -8.78
C GLY A 214 -39.72 -43.29 -8.52
N GLU A 215 -40.32 -42.32 -9.20
CA GLU A 215 -41.73 -41.94 -8.99
C GLU A 215 -42.64 -42.71 -9.98
N PRO A 216 -43.42 -43.70 -9.53
CA PRO A 216 -44.28 -44.47 -10.43
C PRO A 216 -45.44 -43.59 -10.94
N PRO A 217 -45.88 -43.76 -12.20
CA PRO A 217 -46.95 -42.96 -12.75
C PRO A 217 -48.26 -43.20 -11.99
N SER A 218 -48.82 -42.13 -11.43
CA SER A 218 -50.15 -42.12 -10.83
C SER A 218 -51.18 -42.59 -11.88
N ARG A 219 -51.73 -43.80 -11.68
CA ARG A 219 -52.84 -44.31 -12.49
C ARG A 219 -54.05 -43.38 -12.31
N ARG A 220 -54.54 -42.83 -13.41
CA ARG A 220 -55.91 -42.34 -13.54
C ARG A 220 -56.81 -43.48 -14.00
#